data_AF-A0A2D5B628-F1
#
_entry.id   AF-A0A2D5B628-F1
#
_cell.length_a   1.000
_cell.length_b   1.000
_cell.length_c   1.000
_cell.angle_alpha   90.00
_cell.angle_beta   90.00
_cell.angle_gamma   90.00
#
_symmetry.space_group_name_H-M   'P 1'
#
loop_
_entity.id
_entity.type
_entity.pdbx_description
1 polymer ?
#
loop_
_entity_poly.entity_id
_entity_poly.type
_entity_poly.pdbx_seq_one_letter_code
_entity_poly.pdbx_strand_id
1 'polypeptide(L)'
;MPELPEVERGRRIAAEVAEGRVITRVRCPDDRIVIEDVAPRTLARKLTGRLVGKVRRRGKQLWFELDEAPMPLFHFGMTGAFHVPDAPHLPLEAGIDPGEHWPPRFWKIQIDFEDGGRLAMTSARRLGRIRLRQDPMNEPPISKLGFDPLLDMPTPAAFARLVSGRHVTLKGLLLDQGFAAGVGNWIADEVLFQAALDPRRRADSLDDAEIRAMRRCLGKVIRAAVRVNADKKRFPRSWLFHHRWGRPSDAALPDGRRIEHLTVAGRTTAWVPSQQH
;
A
#
# COMPACT_ATOMS: atom_id res chain seq x y z
N MET A 1 0.15 -2.00 -8.48
CA MET A 1 -0.80 -1.38 -7.51
C MET A 1 -0.03 -1.11 -6.23
N PRO A 2 -0.03 0.12 -5.67
CA PRO A 2 0.59 0.40 -4.39
C PRO A 2 0.04 -0.50 -3.26
N GLU A 3 0.94 -1.18 -2.56
CA GLU A 3 0.65 -1.93 -1.34
C GLU A 3 1.39 -1.25 -0.17
N LEU A 4 1.43 -1.88 1.01
CA LEU A 4 2.05 -1.27 2.20
C LEU A 4 3.44 -0.66 1.94
N PRO A 5 4.41 -1.37 1.31
CA PRO A 5 5.75 -0.84 1.12
C PRO A 5 5.78 0.41 0.23
N GLU A 6 5.00 0.43 -0.85
CA GLU A 6 4.90 1.60 -1.74
C GLU A 6 4.26 2.81 -1.03
N VAL A 7 3.24 2.58 -0.19
CA VAL A 7 2.61 3.65 0.60
C VAL A 7 3.56 4.14 1.71
N GLU A 8 4.33 3.26 2.34
CA GLU A 8 5.37 3.65 3.31
C GLU A 8 6.47 4.48 2.65
N ARG A 9 6.87 4.14 1.43
CA ARG A 9 7.77 5.02 0.67
C ARG A 9 7.12 6.39 0.40
N GLY A 10 5.85 6.41 -0.04
CA GLY A 10 5.12 7.66 -0.22
C GLY A 10 5.08 8.51 1.05
N ARG A 11 4.87 7.87 2.21
CA ARG A 11 4.92 8.51 3.54
C ARG A 11 6.29 9.13 3.82
N ARG A 12 7.39 8.42 3.52
CA ARG A 12 8.76 8.95 3.69
C ARG A 12 9.04 10.17 2.82
N ILE A 13 8.67 10.11 1.53
CA ILE A 13 8.81 11.23 0.59
C ILE A 13 8.01 12.44 1.08
N ALA A 14 6.75 12.23 1.45
CA ALA A 14 5.92 13.31 1.96
C ALA A 14 6.46 13.86 3.29
N ALA A 15 6.96 13.00 4.18
CA ALA A 15 7.50 13.43 5.46
C ALA A 15 8.72 14.35 5.29
N GLU A 16 9.64 13.98 4.38
CA GLU A 16 10.85 14.75 4.08
C GLU A 16 10.54 16.19 3.64
N VAL A 17 9.50 16.35 2.81
CA VAL A 17 9.13 17.65 2.23
C VAL A 17 8.09 18.41 3.04
N ALA A 18 7.24 17.73 3.83
CA ALA A 18 6.11 18.35 4.51
C ALA A 18 6.31 18.53 6.02
N GLU A 19 6.93 17.59 6.74
CA GLU A 19 6.97 17.66 8.21
C GLU A 19 7.70 18.93 8.69
N GLY A 20 7.11 19.55 9.72
CA GLY A 20 7.61 20.77 10.36
C GLY A 20 7.37 22.05 9.56
N ARG A 21 6.58 22.00 8.47
CA ARG A 21 6.41 23.14 7.55
C ARG A 21 4.96 23.56 7.39
N VAL A 22 4.77 24.85 7.16
CA VAL A 22 3.48 25.45 6.82
C VAL A 22 3.14 25.21 5.34
N ILE A 23 1.90 24.80 5.08
CA ILE A 23 1.35 24.71 3.73
C ILE A 23 1.05 26.13 3.22
N THR A 24 1.80 26.62 2.25
CA THR A 24 1.61 27.98 1.71
C THR A 24 0.59 28.02 0.58
N ARG A 25 0.42 26.93 -0.16
CA ARG A 25 -0.53 26.88 -1.27
C ARG A 25 -1.01 25.46 -1.53
N VAL A 26 -2.31 25.32 -1.78
CA VAL A 26 -2.90 24.08 -2.29
C VAL A 26 -3.62 24.34 -3.60
N ARG A 27 -3.32 23.52 -4.61
CA ARG A 27 -4.04 23.48 -5.88
C ARG A 27 -4.70 22.11 -6.04
N CYS A 28 -5.91 22.09 -6.58
CA CYS A 28 -6.64 20.87 -6.91
C CYS A 28 -7.39 21.09 -8.23
N PRO A 29 -7.37 20.14 -9.19
CA PRO A 29 -8.30 20.15 -10.30
C PRO A 29 -9.70 19.81 -9.78
N ASP A 30 -10.74 20.11 -10.58
CA ASP A 30 -12.12 19.74 -10.24
C ASP A 30 -12.37 18.24 -10.50
N ASP A 31 -11.78 17.38 -9.65
CA ASP A 31 -11.92 15.92 -9.71
C ASP A 31 -12.60 15.38 -8.45
N ARG A 32 -13.93 15.47 -8.42
CA ARG A 32 -14.79 14.97 -7.33
C ARG A 32 -14.86 13.43 -7.22
N ILE A 33 -14.21 12.70 -8.14
CA ILE A 33 -14.09 11.23 -8.01
C ILE A 33 -12.90 10.89 -7.11
N VAL A 34 -11.80 11.64 -7.24
CA VAL A 34 -10.61 11.44 -6.41
C VAL A 34 -10.72 12.23 -5.11
N ILE A 35 -11.22 13.47 -5.17
CA ILE A 35 -11.46 14.30 -3.98
C ILE A 35 -12.89 14.00 -3.51
N GLU A 36 -12.98 13.17 -2.48
CA GLU A 36 -14.23 12.62 -1.96
C GLU A 36 -14.69 13.42 -0.72
N ASP A 37 -15.99 13.44 -0.47
CA ASP A 37 -16.64 14.08 0.69
C ASP A 37 -16.47 15.61 0.81
N VAL A 38 -15.69 16.26 -0.06
CA VAL A 38 -15.44 17.72 0.01
C VAL A 38 -15.20 18.33 -1.37
N ALA A 39 -15.64 19.57 -1.58
CA ALA A 39 -15.32 20.32 -2.78
C ALA A 39 -13.81 20.65 -2.83
N PRO A 40 -13.13 20.54 -4.00
CA PRO A 40 -11.69 20.81 -4.13
C PRO A 40 -11.25 22.17 -3.60
N ARG A 41 -12.05 23.23 -3.82
CA ARG A 41 -11.79 24.58 -3.28
C ARG A 41 -11.86 24.62 -1.75
N THR A 42 -12.82 23.90 -1.15
CA THR A 42 -12.96 23.81 0.30
C THR A 42 -11.79 23.05 0.91
N LEU A 43 -11.33 21.97 0.26
CA LEU A 43 -10.14 21.25 0.67
C LEU A 43 -8.91 22.16 0.66
N ALA A 44 -8.65 22.85 -0.46
CA ALA A 44 -7.51 23.74 -0.58
C ALA A 44 -7.50 24.84 0.50
N ARG A 45 -8.66 25.47 0.76
CA ARG A 45 -8.82 26.49 1.81
C ARG A 45 -8.55 25.94 3.21
N LYS A 46 -9.01 24.73 3.53
CA LYS A 46 -8.84 24.15 4.88
C LYS A 46 -7.39 23.75 5.19
N LEU A 47 -6.61 23.44 4.16
CA LEU A 47 -5.21 23.02 4.29
C LEU A 47 -4.22 24.19 4.22
N THR A 48 -4.55 25.26 3.51
CA THR A 48 -3.65 26.41 3.34
C THR A 48 -3.47 27.14 4.67
N GLY A 49 -2.22 27.45 5.03
CA GLY A 49 -1.82 28.09 6.28
C GLY A 49 -1.61 27.12 7.45
N ARG A 50 -1.84 25.81 7.27
CA ARG A 50 -1.69 24.81 8.34
C ARG A 50 -0.26 24.32 8.45
N LEU A 51 0.23 24.15 9.68
CA LEU A 51 1.50 23.47 9.97
C LEU A 51 1.33 21.95 9.88
N VAL A 52 2.20 21.27 9.13
CA VAL A 52 2.24 19.81 9.11
C VAL A 52 3.14 19.32 10.25
N GLY A 53 2.55 18.67 11.25
CA GLY A 53 3.29 18.05 12.35
C GLY A 53 3.96 16.75 11.92
N LYS A 54 3.17 15.74 11.54
CA LYS A 54 3.67 14.41 11.16
C LYS A 54 2.94 13.82 9.97
N VAL A 55 3.65 13.05 9.15
CA VAL A 55 3.05 12.27 8.07
C VAL A 55 2.98 10.81 8.49
N ARG A 56 1.75 10.30 8.61
CA ARG A 56 1.43 8.98 9.15
C ARG A 56 0.93 8.03 8.07
N ARG A 57 0.91 6.74 8.40
CA ARG A 57 0.39 5.67 7.55
C ARG A 57 -0.20 4.54 8.40
N ARG A 58 -1.33 3.96 7.94
CA ARG A 58 -1.85 2.68 8.42
C ARG A 58 -2.39 1.89 7.23
N GLY A 59 -1.89 0.67 7.03
CA GLY A 59 -2.11 -0.11 5.82
C GLY A 59 -1.77 0.68 4.56
N LYS A 60 -2.77 0.87 3.66
CA LYS A 60 -2.64 1.63 2.41
C LYS A 60 -3.16 3.08 2.52
N GLN A 61 -3.45 3.53 3.74
CA GLN A 61 -3.90 4.88 4.04
C GLN A 61 -2.74 5.71 4.56
N LEU A 62 -2.66 6.97 4.15
CA LEU A 62 -1.62 7.92 4.54
C LEU A 62 -2.28 9.26 4.85
N TRP A 63 -1.94 9.92 5.95
CA TRP A 63 -2.49 11.26 6.26
C TRP A 63 -1.44 12.19 6.83
N PHE A 64 -1.73 13.48 6.77
CA PHE A 64 -0.91 14.50 7.43
C PHE A 64 -1.61 14.91 8.73
N GLU A 65 -0.92 14.80 9.85
CA GLU A 65 -1.31 15.45 11.10
C GLU A 65 -0.96 16.93 10.98
N LEU A 66 -1.99 17.76 11.02
CA LEU A 66 -1.89 19.22 11.02
C LEU A 66 -2.00 19.74 12.46
N ASP A 67 -1.64 21.01 12.64
CA ASP A 67 -1.86 21.76 13.89
C ASP A 67 -3.34 21.87 14.29
N GLU A 68 -4.26 21.85 13.33
CA GLU A 68 -5.69 21.82 13.58
C GLU A 68 -6.40 20.91 12.56
N ALA A 69 -7.44 20.22 13.03
CA ALA A 69 -8.31 19.43 12.17
C ALA A 69 -9.03 20.32 11.12
N PRO A 70 -9.41 19.76 9.96
CA PRO A 70 -9.29 18.36 9.58
C PRO A 70 -7.98 18.00 8.88
N MET A 71 -7.61 16.73 9.01
CA MET A 71 -6.43 16.10 8.44
C MET A 71 -6.70 15.62 7.00
N PRO A 72 -5.82 15.92 6.03
CA PRO A 72 -5.91 15.35 4.69
C PRO A 72 -5.48 13.88 4.71
N LEU A 73 -6.37 13.02 4.23
CA LEU A 73 -6.20 11.57 4.14
C LEU A 73 -6.11 11.15 2.67
N PHE A 74 -5.10 10.34 2.35
CA PHE A 74 -4.74 9.90 1.01
C PHE A 74 -4.79 8.37 0.91
N HIS A 75 -5.32 7.88 -0.21
CA HIS A 75 -5.23 6.50 -0.65
C HIS A 75 -4.77 6.50 -2.11
N PHE A 76 -3.70 5.77 -2.43
CA PHE A 76 -3.13 5.80 -3.78
C PHE A 76 -3.93 5.01 -4.82
N GLY A 77 -4.83 4.11 -4.42
CA GLY A 77 -5.56 3.27 -5.37
C GLY A 77 -4.60 2.38 -6.16
N MET A 78 -4.74 2.31 -7.48
CA MET A 78 -3.89 1.47 -8.32
C MET A 78 -2.67 2.19 -8.93
N THR A 79 -2.79 3.49 -9.20
CA THR A 79 -1.82 4.27 -9.99
C THR A 79 -1.55 5.63 -9.36
N GLY A 80 -1.81 5.77 -8.06
CA GLY A 80 -1.45 6.97 -7.34
C GLY A 80 -0.06 6.87 -6.75
N ALA A 81 0.61 8.00 -6.66
CA ALA A 81 1.88 8.17 -5.98
C ALA A 81 2.04 9.64 -5.59
N PHE A 82 2.95 9.89 -4.66
CA PHE A 82 3.48 11.22 -4.43
C PHE A 82 4.71 11.49 -5.28
N HIS A 83 4.81 12.72 -5.75
CA HIS A 83 5.89 13.24 -6.58
C HIS A 83 6.37 14.57 -6.01
N VAL A 84 7.67 14.81 -6.14
CA VAL A 84 8.32 16.10 -5.85
C VAL A 84 9.12 16.47 -7.11
N PRO A 85 9.33 17.78 -7.41
CA PRO A 85 9.89 18.23 -8.69
C PRO A 85 11.26 17.63 -9.05
N ASP A 86 12.14 17.45 -8.06
CA ASP A 86 13.56 17.12 -8.30
C ASP A 86 13.95 15.70 -7.84
N ALA A 87 12.97 14.84 -7.51
CA ALA A 87 13.24 13.46 -7.11
C ALA A 87 13.07 12.48 -8.27
N PRO A 88 13.91 11.41 -8.34
CA PRO A 88 13.76 10.38 -9.33
C PRO A 88 12.35 9.79 -9.29
N HIS A 89 11.64 9.90 -10.42
CA HIS A 89 10.29 9.38 -10.58
C HIS A 89 10.26 7.89 -10.25
N LEU A 90 9.28 7.47 -9.46
CA LEU A 90 8.93 6.06 -9.39
C LEU A 90 8.13 5.70 -10.64
N PRO A 91 8.58 4.73 -11.45
CA PRO A 91 7.66 4.10 -12.38
C PRO A 91 6.60 3.38 -11.55
N LEU A 92 5.39 3.94 -11.50
CA LEU A 92 4.23 3.16 -11.15
C LEU A 92 4.10 2.07 -12.22
N GLU A 93 4.02 0.81 -11.80
CA GLU A 93 3.89 -0.39 -12.66
C GLU A 93 2.84 -0.30 -13.78
N ALA A 94 1.93 0.67 -13.72
CA ALA A 94 0.97 0.89 -14.78
C ALA A 94 1.59 1.41 -16.09
N GLY A 95 2.91 1.62 -16.16
CA GLY A 95 3.59 2.14 -17.35
C GLY A 95 3.21 3.59 -17.66
N ILE A 96 2.76 4.33 -16.65
CA ILE A 96 2.29 5.70 -16.80
C ILE A 96 3.44 6.61 -16.38
N ASP A 97 4.12 7.16 -17.36
CA ASP A 97 5.11 8.20 -17.16
C ASP A 97 4.41 9.50 -16.73
N PRO A 98 4.71 10.03 -15.53
CA PRO A 98 4.19 11.34 -15.10
C PRO A 98 4.71 12.49 -15.98
N GLY A 99 5.76 12.27 -16.78
CA GLY A 99 6.46 13.27 -17.59
C GLY A 99 7.41 14.13 -16.74
N GLU A 100 8.30 14.86 -17.42
CA GLU A 100 9.34 15.69 -16.80
C GLU A 100 8.84 17.07 -16.31
N HIS A 101 7.59 17.43 -16.65
CA HIS A 101 7.04 18.76 -16.38
C HIS A 101 6.31 18.82 -15.04
N TRP A 102 6.42 19.95 -14.34
CA TRP A 102 5.71 20.22 -13.09
C TRP A 102 4.49 21.15 -13.29
N PRO A 103 3.30 20.82 -12.75
CA PRO A 103 2.97 19.60 -12.02
C PRO A 103 2.89 18.37 -12.94
N PRO A 104 3.14 17.16 -12.40
CA PRO A 104 3.16 15.94 -13.19
C PRO A 104 1.80 15.67 -13.83
N ARG A 105 1.81 14.98 -14.98
CA ARG A 105 0.57 14.55 -15.64
C ARG A 105 -0.30 13.74 -14.68
N PHE A 106 -1.61 13.94 -14.75
CA PHE A 106 -2.61 13.29 -13.89
C PHE A 106 -2.55 13.66 -12.39
N TRP A 107 -1.90 14.77 -12.03
CA TRP A 107 -1.96 15.31 -10.67
C TRP A 107 -3.42 15.55 -10.22
N LYS A 108 -3.66 15.39 -8.92
CA LYS A 108 -4.97 15.48 -8.25
C LYS A 108 -4.96 16.44 -7.07
N ILE A 109 -3.79 16.70 -6.52
CA ILE A 109 -3.53 17.77 -5.58
C ILE A 109 -2.06 18.15 -5.71
N GLN A 110 -1.78 19.43 -5.58
CA GLN A 110 -0.44 19.97 -5.39
C GLN A 110 -0.43 20.79 -4.10
N ILE A 111 0.61 20.60 -3.30
CA ILE A 111 0.84 21.27 -2.03
C ILE A 111 2.22 21.92 -2.11
N ASP A 112 2.28 23.22 -1.90
CA ASP A 112 3.53 23.98 -1.74
C ASP A 112 3.72 24.30 -0.25
N PHE A 113 4.98 24.26 0.20
CA PHE A 113 5.39 24.50 1.58
C PHE A 113 6.26 25.78 1.68
N GLU A 114 6.41 26.31 2.89
CA GLU A 114 7.06 27.61 3.12
C GLU A 114 8.55 27.70 2.75
N ASP A 115 9.26 26.56 2.72
CA ASP A 115 10.68 26.48 2.34
C ASP A 115 10.88 26.22 0.83
N GLY A 116 9.82 26.33 0.03
CA GLY A 116 9.83 26.00 -1.39
C GLY A 116 9.64 24.52 -1.71
N GLY A 117 9.48 23.66 -0.69
CA GLY A 117 9.08 22.27 -0.85
C GLY A 117 7.78 22.15 -1.64
N ARG A 118 7.69 21.15 -2.53
CA ARG A 118 6.51 20.91 -3.37
C ARG A 118 6.19 19.43 -3.45
N LEU A 119 4.93 19.09 -3.26
CA LEU A 119 4.42 17.73 -3.30
C LEU A 119 3.17 17.66 -4.18
N ALA A 120 3.07 16.63 -5.02
CA ALA A 120 1.86 16.36 -5.80
C ALA A 120 1.44 14.90 -5.69
N MET A 121 0.14 14.64 -5.54
CA MET A 121 -0.41 13.30 -5.71
C MET A 121 -0.92 13.15 -7.14
N THR A 122 -0.52 12.08 -7.83
CA THR A 122 -1.11 11.69 -9.12
C THR A 122 -2.14 10.58 -8.92
N SER A 123 -3.05 10.39 -9.88
CA SER A 123 -3.89 9.19 -9.97
C SER A 123 -4.51 9.08 -11.37
N ALA A 124 -3.75 8.53 -12.31
CA ALA A 124 -4.18 8.40 -13.71
C ALA A 124 -5.49 7.62 -13.89
N ARG A 125 -5.68 6.50 -13.19
CA ARG A 125 -6.93 5.70 -13.25
C ARG A 125 -8.07 6.25 -12.38
N ARG A 126 -7.88 7.38 -11.69
CA ARG A 126 -8.87 7.99 -10.76
C ARG A 126 -9.41 7.04 -9.67
N LEU A 127 -8.57 6.08 -9.25
CA LEU A 127 -8.87 5.14 -8.17
C LEU A 127 -8.22 5.54 -6.83
N GLY A 128 -7.34 6.54 -6.85
CA GLY A 128 -6.90 7.20 -5.63
C GLY A 128 -8.04 7.97 -4.97
N ARG A 129 -7.88 8.27 -3.69
CA ARG A 129 -8.83 9.05 -2.90
C ARG A 129 -8.11 10.07 -2.04
N ILE A 130 -8.68 11.26 -1.94
CA ILE A 130 -8.27 12.36 -1.08
C ILE A 130 -9.51 12.75 -0.28
N ARG A 131 -9.39 12.75 1.05
CA ARG A 131 -10.48 13.00 2.00
C ARG A 131 -10.01 13.95 3.09
N LEU A 132 -10.95 14.54 3.82
CA LEU A 132 -10.70 15.24 5.07
C LEU A 132 -11.32 14.44 6.22
N ARG A 133 -10.59 14.28 7.32
CA ARG A 133 -11.06 13.61 8.54
C ARG A 133 -10.71 14.46 9.76
N GLN A 134 -11.60 14.52 10.73
CA GLN A 134 -11.34 15.24 11.98
C GLN A 134 -10.32 14.46 12.81
N ASP A 135 -10.53 13.15 12.90
CA ASP A 135 -9.65 12.19 13.56
C ASP A 135 -9.50 10.96 12.65
N PRO A 136 -8.44 10.93 11.80
CA PRO A 136 -8.21 9.82 10.90
C PRO A 136 -8.20 8.45 11.57
N MET A 137 -7.70 8.31 12.80
CA MET A 137 -7.57 7.00 13.45
C MET A 137 -8.91 6.42 13.89
N ASN A 138 -9.85 7.30 14.25
CA ASN A 138 -11.18 6.91 14.74
C ASN A 138 -12.27 6.99 13.66
N GLU A 139 -11.94 7.41 12.44
CA GLU A 139 -12.87 7.51 11.32
C GLU A 139 -12.57 6.51 10.17
N PRO A 140 -13.60 6.07 9.41
CA PRO A 140 -13.38 5.27 8.21
C PRO A 140 -12.60 6.03 7.14
N PRO A 141 -11.73 5.34 6.36
CA PRO A 141 -11.55 3.88 6.33
C PRO A 141 -10.61 3.32 7.41
N ILE A 142 -9.84 4.15 8.13
CA ILE A 142 -8.76 3.66 9.01
C ILE A 142 -9.31 2.93 10.24
N SER A 143 -10.41 3.42 10.83
CA SER A 143 -11.02 2.77 12.02
C SER A 143 -11.55 1.36 11.76
N LYS A 144 -11.65 0.94 10.50
CA LYS A 144 -12.07 -0.40 10.07
C LYS A 144 -10.89 -1.32 9.71
N LEU A 145 -9.66 -0.83 9.79
CA LEU A 145 -8.47 -1.60 9.41
C LEU A 145 -8.06 -2.55 10.53
N GLY A 146 -7.52 -3.70 10.13
CA GLY A 146 -6.88 -4.64 11.03
C GLY A 146 -5.50 -4.18 11.50
N PHE A 147 -4.65 -5.15 11.84
CA PHE A 147 -3.26 -4.85 12.18
C PHE A 147 -2.48 -4.43 10.92
N ASP A 148 -1.55 -3.51 11.11
CA ASP A 148 -0.52 -3.11 10.18
C ASP A 148 0.73 -4.00 10.36
N PRO A 149 1.06 -4.86 9.37
CA PRO A 149 2.17 -5.81 9.50
C PRO A 149 3.56 -5.17 9.73
N LEU A 150 3.71 -3.87 9.47
CA LEU A 150 4.96 -3.14 9.73
C LEU A 150 5.01 -2.52 11.13
N LEU A 151 3.88 -1.99 11.62
CA LEU A 151 3.83 -1.19 12.85
C LEU A 151 3.39 -1.99 14.09
N ASP A 152 2.40 -2.88 13.96
CA ASP A 152 1.74 -3.52 15.11
C ASP A 152 1.43 -5.01 14.87
N MET A 153 2.37 -5.74 14.25
CA MET A 153 2.29 -7.19 14.04
C MET A 153 1.93 -7.95 15.35
N PRO A 154 0.79 -8.67 15.42
CA PRO A 154 0.35 -9.35 16.62
C PRO A 154 1.37 -10.37 17.14
N THR A 155 1.34 -10.71 18.43
CA THR A 155 2.14 -11.83 18.97
C THR A 155 1.75 -13.17 18.30
N PRO A 156 2.59 -14.22 18.34
CA PRO A 156 2.22 -15.51 17.76
C PRO A 156 0.87 -16.04 18.27
N ALA A 157 0.60 -15.97 19.56
CA ALA A 157 -0.67 -16.40 20.15
C ALA A 157 -1.86 -15.52 19.74
N ALA A 158 -1.68 -14.20 19.63
CA ALA A 158 -2.73 -13.31 19.14
C ALA A 158 -3.02 -13.55 17.65
N PHE A 159 -1.97 -13.74 16.83
CA PHE A 159 -2.11 -14.03 15.42
C PHE A 159 -2.84 -15.37 15.18
N ALA A 160 -2.51 -16.41 15.94
CA ALA A 160 -3.20 -17.69 15.87
C ALA A 160 -4.71 -17.54 16.10
N ARG A 161 -5.11 -16.85 17.17
CA ARG A 161 -6.53 -16.57 17.45
C ARG A 161 -7.23 -15.80 16.33
N LEU A 162 -6.54 -14.88 15.65
CA LEU A 162 -7.09 -14.13 14.53
C LEU A 162 -7.29 -14.99 13.27
N VAL A 163 -6.55 -16.10 13.12
CA VAL A 163 -6.58 -17.01 11.97
C VAL A 163 -7.55 -18.18 12.20
N SER A 164 -7.50 -18.84 13.36
CA SER A 164 -8.20 -20.12 13.60
C SER A 164 -9.74 -20.05 13.50
N GLY A 165 -10.35 -18.86 13.61
CA GLY A 165 -11.80 -18.66 13.46
C GLY A 165 -12.25 -18.22 12.05
N ARG A 166 -11.38 -18.25 11.05
CA ARG A 166 -11.64 -17.66 9.73
C ARG A 166 -11.96 -18.72 8.68
N HIS A 167 -13.22 -18.77 8.26
CA HIS A 167 -13.74 -19.72 7.27
C HIS A 167 -13.55 -19.27 5.81
N VAL A 168 -12.41 -18.64 5.50
CA VAL A 168 -12.07 -18.12 4.17
C VAL A 168 -10.77 -18.73 3.67
N THR A 169 -10.47 -18.60 2.37
CA THR A 169 -9.18 -19.02 1.83
C THR A 169 -8.04 -18.17 2.40
N LEU A 170 -6.83 -18.73 2.50
CA LEU A 170 -5.67 -18.01 3.02
C LEU A 170 -5.37 -16.73 2.23
N LYS A 171 -5.47 -16.79 0.91
CA LYS A 171 -5.32 -15.59 0.09
C LYS A 171 -6.44 -14.58 0.36
N GLY A 172 -7.69 -15.03 0.52
CA GLY A 172 -8.80 -14.16 0.90
C GLY A 172 -8.54 -13.45 2.23
N LEU A 173 -8.07 -14.17 3.24
CA LEU A 173 -7.75 -13.63 4.56
C LEU A 173 -6.63 -12.57 4.49
N LEU A 174 -5.54 -12.85 3.77
CA LEU A 174 -4.43 -11.90 3.65
C LEU A 174 -4.82 -10.64 2.87
N LEU A 175 -5.76 -10.72 1.94
CA LEU A 175 -6.25 -9.56 1.19
C LEU A 175 -7.26 -8.70 1.96
N ASP A 176 -7.86 -9.25 3.03
CA ASP A 176 -8.79 -8.53 3.88
C ASP A 176 -8.06 -7.43 4.66
N GLN A 177 -8.39 -6.18 4.36
CA GLN A 177 -7.79 -5.02 5.03
C GLN A 177 -8.24 -4.89 6.51
N GLY A 178 -9.33 -5.54 6.90
CA GLY A 178 -9.77 -5.69 8.29
C GLY A 178 -8.97 -6.76 9.06
N PHE A 179 -8.22 -7.62 8.36
CA PHE A 179 -7.28 -8.55 8.96
C PHE A 179 -5.84 -7.99 8.92
N ALA A 180 -5.25 -7.88 7.73
CA ALA A 180 -3.87 -7.43 7.52
C ALA A 180 -3.84 -6.18 6.63
N ALA A 181 -3.95 -5.02 7.26
CA ALA A 181 -4.01 -3.74 6.57
C ALA A 181 -2.72 -3.50 5.78
N GLY A 182 -2.84 -3.20 4.48
CA GLY A 182 -1.68 -2.93 3.63
C GLY A 182 -1.24 -4.10 2.75
N VAL A 183 -1.63 -5.34 3.08
CA VAL A 183 -1.34 -6.49 2.22
C VAL A 183 -2.20 -6.42 0.95
N GLY A 184 -1.60 -6.63 -0.21
CA GLY A 184 -2.31 -6.75 -1.47
C GLY A 184 -1.91 -8.01 -2.23
N ASN A 185 -2.04 -7.95 -3.55
CA ASN A 185 -2.00 -9.14 -4.39
C ASN A 185 -0.62 -9.79 -4.42
N TRP A 186 0.43 -8.99 -4.61
CA TRP A 186 1.77 -9.57 -4.73
C TRP A 186 2.32 -9.98 -3.37
N ILE A 187 2.03 -9.22 -2.30
CA ILE A 187 2.47 -9.59 -0.95
C ILE A 187 1.79 -10.88 -0.50
N ALA A 188 0.49 -11.05 -0.76
CA ALA A 188 -0.22 -12.28 -0.41
C ALA A 188 0.40 -13.51 -1.10
N ASP A 189 0.67 -13.43 -2.41
CA ASP A 189 1.31 -14.52 -3.16
C ASP A 189 2.71 -14.83 -2.59
N GLU A 190 3.52 -13.80 -2.36
CA GLU A 190 4.89 -13.95 -1.85
C GLU A 190 4.92 -14.58 -0.45
N VAL A 191 4.01 -14.16 0.43
CA VAL A 191 3.91 -14.68 1.80
C VAL A 191 3.51 -16.16 1.79
N LEU A 192 2.51 -16.53 0.99
CA LEU A 192 2.02 -17.90 0.91
C LEU A 192 3.04 -18.83 0.24
N PHE A 193 3.75 -18.33 -0.78
CA PHE A 193 4.87 -19.03 -1.39
C PHE A 193 5.97 -19.31 -0.34
N GLN A 194 6.46 -18.28 0.35
CA GLN A 194 7.53 -18.45 1.33
C GLN A 194 7.10 -19.25 2.56
N ALA A 195 5.80 -19.30 2.86
CA ALA A 195 5.24 -20.15 3.93
C ALA A 195 4.90 -21.58 3.46
N ALA A 196 5.06 -21.90 2.16
CA ALA A 196 4.70 -23.18 1.57
C ALA A 196 3.21 -23.55 1.74
N LEU A 197 2.31 -22.56 1.68
CA LEU A 197 0.87 -22.75 1.89
C LEU A 197 0.08 -22.57 0.60
N ASP A 198 -0.84 -23.48 0.29
CA ASP A 198 -1.76 -23.33 -0.85
C ASP A 198 -2.69 -22.12 -0.66
N PRO A 199 -2.76 -21.17 -1.60
CA PRO A 199 -3.60 -19.97 -1.47
C PRO A 199 -5.11 -20.26 -1.35
N ARG A 200 -5.57 -21.43 -1.79
CA ARG A 200 -6.96 -21.91 -1.73
C ARG A 200 -7.29 -22.59 -0.40
N ARG A 201 -6.28 -23.03 0.36
CA ARG A 201 -6.47 -23.68 1.64
C ARG A 201 -7.25 -22.75 2.58
N ARG A 202 -8.08 -23.34 3.43
CA ARG A 202 -8.88 -22.57 4.38
C ARG A 202 -8.01 -22.14 5.56
N ALA A 203 -8.23 -20.93 6.07
CA ALA A 203 -7.44 -20.40 7.17
C ALA A 203 -7.66 -21.17 8.49
N ASP A 204 -8.86 -21.69 8.72
CA ASP A 204 -9.21 -22.53 9.86
C ASP A 204 -8.62 -23.95 9.81
N SER A 205 -7.99 -24.36 8.71
CA SER A 205 -7.34 -25.67 8.60
C SER A 205 -5.83 -25.66 8.85
N LEU A 206 -5.24 -24.50 9.16
CA LEU A 206 -3.83 -24.41 9.49
C LEU A 206 -3.55 -24.94 10.89
N ASP A 207 -2.45 -25.67 11.03
CA ASP A 207 -1.90 -25.98 12.34
C ASP A 207 -1.09 -24.81 12.92
N ASP A 208 -0.69 -24.95 14.18
CA ASP A 208 0.08 -23.93 14.90
C ASP A 208 1.45 -23.63 14.26
N ALA A 209 2.11 -24.61 13.65
CA ALA A 209 3.41 -24.43 13.01
C ALA A 209 3.28 -23.62 11.71
N GLU A 210 2.25 -23.89 10.93
CA GLU A 210 1.88 -23.21 9.70
C GLU A 210 1.43 -21.78 9.95
N ILE A 211 0.58 -21.55 10.97
CA ILE A 211 0.19 -20.21 11.42
C ILE A 211 1.43 -19.40 11.79
N ARG A 212 2.35 -19.99 12.57
CA ARG A 212 3.62 -19.33 12.93
C ARG A 212 4.47 -19.05 11.69
N ALA A 213 4.51 -19.96 10.72
CA ALA A 213 5.23 -19.77 9.46
C ALA A 213 4.66 -18.61 8.65
N MET A 214 3.35 -18.59 8.41
CA MET A 214 2.66 -17.50 7.72
C MET A 214 2.93 -16.15 8.37
N ARG A 215 2.82 -16.05 9.71
CA ARG A 215 3.14 -14.82 10.46
C ARG A 215 4.58 -14.36 10.24
N ARG A 216 5.55 -15.29 10.34
CA ARG A 216 6.97 -14.98 10.15
C ARG A 216 7.24 -14.49 8.73
N CYS A 217 6.70 -15.17 7.72
CA CYS A 217 6.87 -14.82 6.32
C CYS A 217 6.24 -13.47 6.00
N LEU A 218 5.03 -13.18 6.50
CA LEU A 218 4.39 -11.86 6.38
C LEU A 218 5.28 -10.74 6.90
N GLY A 219 5.80 -10.87 8.13
CA GLY A 219 6.69 -9.88 8.70
C GLY A 219 8.04 -9.77 7.98
N LYS A 220 8.56 -10.85 7.41
CA LYS A 220 9.82 -10.84 6.64
C LYS A 220 9.65 -10.14 5.29
N VAL A 221 8.63 -10.50 4.52
CA VAL A 221 8.32 -9.91 3.20
C VAL A 221 8.11 -8.41 3.33
N ILE A 222 7.27 -7.98 4.28
CA ILE A 222 6.97 -6.56 4.50
C ILE A 222 8.23 -5.77 4.86
N ARG A 223 9.02 -6.24 5.83
CA ARG A 223 10.25 -5.55 6.25
C ARG A 223 11.30 -5.51 5.14
N ALA A 224 11.45 -6.58 4.38
CA ALA A 224 12.40 -6.63 3.26
C ALA A 224 12.02 -5.62 2.17
N ALA A 225 10.75 -5.57 1.78
CA ALA A 225 10.29 -4.62 0.77
C ALA A 225 10.40 -3.16 1.24
N VAL A 226 10.05 -2.88 2.50
CA VAL A 226 10.19 -1.54 3.11
C VAL A 226 11.66 -1.11 3.25
N ARG A 227 12.56 -2.04 3.56
CA ARG A 227 14.01 -1.76 3.71
C ARG A 227 14.62 -1.23 2.43
N VAL A 228 14.17 -1.72 1.27
CA VAL A 228 14.64 -1.26 -0.03
C VAL A 228 13.75 -0.16 -0.62
N ASN A 229 12.94 0.53 0.21
CA ASN A 229 12.04 1.60 -0.21
C ASN A 229 11.10 1.18 -1.35
N ALA A 230 10.60 -0.06 -1.30
CA ALA A 230 9.77 -0.65 -2.34
C ALA A 230 10.38 -0.61 -3.75
N ASP A 231 11.72 -0.48 -3.86
CA ASP A 231 12.43 -0.68 -5.11
C ASP A 231 12.43 -2.16 -5.46
N LYS A 232 11.50 -2.52 -6.34
CA LYS A 232 11.22 -3.88 -6.79
C LYS A 232 12.45 -4.56 -7.39
N LYS A 233 13.34 -3.80 -8.04
CA LYS A 233 14.60 -4.35 -8.61
C LYS A 233 15.55 -4.86 -7.53
N ARG A 234 15.39 -4.38 -6.29
CA ARG A 234 16.19 -4.75 -5.13
C ARG A 234 15.53 -5.78 -4.22
N PHE A 235 14.34 -6.28 -4.58
CA PHE A 235 13.77 -7.44 -3.88
C PHE A 235 14.67 -8.66 -4.08
N PRO A 236 14.78 -9.57 -3.09
CA PRO A 236 15.60 -10.76 -3.22
C PRO A 236 15.26 -11.53 -4.51
N ARG A 237 16.29 -11.92 -5.27
CA ARG A 237 16.11 -12.56 -6.59
C ARG A 237 15.32 -13.87 -6.54
N SER A 238 15.31 -14.54 -5.39
CA SER A 238 14.57 -15.78 -5.15
C SER A 238 13.08 -15.59 -4.89
N TRP A 239 12.59 -14.35 -4.83
CA TRP A 239 11.18 -14.07 -4.57
C TRP A 239 10.31 -14.46 -5.76
N LEU A 240 9.14 -15.04 -5.47
CA LEU A 240 8.11 -15.33 -6.47
C LEU A 240 7.71 -14.06 -7.24
N PHE A 241 7.81 -12.90 -6.58
CA PHE A 241 7.60 -11.58 -7.15
C PHE A 241 8.25 -11.39 -8.52
N HIS A 242 9.49 -11.84 -8.74
CA HIS A 242 10.16 -11.59 -10.03
C HIS A 242 9.62 -12.44 -11.17
N HIS A 243 8.95 -13.55 -10.85
CA HIS A 243 8.53 -14.56 -11.81
C HIS A 243 7.00 -14.62 -12.01
N ARG A 244 6.22 -13.95 -11.15
CA ARG A 244 4.75 -14.02 -11.17
C ARG A 244 4.05 -13.25 -12.29
N TRP A 245 4.75 -12.40 -13.04
CA TRP A 245 4.13 -11.43 -13.97
C TRP A 245 3.98 -11.91 -15.42
N GLY A 246 4.50 -13.10 -15.76
CA GLY A 246 4.50 -13.65 -17.11
C GLY A 246 3.22 -14.38 -17.52
N ARG A 247 3.18 -14.86 -18.78
CA ARG A 247 2.10 -15.72 -19.27
C ARG A 247 2.14 -17.08 -18.54
N PRO A 248 0.98 -17.67 -18.20
CA PRO A 248 0.94 -18.93 -17.45
C PRO A 248 1.61 -20.13 -18.13
N SER A 249 1.75 -20.11 -19.47
CA SER A 249 2.34 -21.21 -20.25
C SER A 249 3.81 -21.47 -19.95
N ASP A 250 4.55 -20.42 -19.58
CA ASP A 250 6.02 -20.45 -19.49
C ASP A 250 6.54 -19.95 -18.13
N ALA A 251 5.64 -19.74 -17.17
CA ALA A 251 6.01 -19.21 -15.87
C ALA A 251 6.68 -20.31 -15.01
N ALA A 252 7.95 -20.12 -14.70
CA ALA A 252 8.72 -20.99 -13.82
C ALA A 252 9.69 -20.20 -12.95
N LEU A 253 10.06 -20.78 -11.82
CA LEU A 253 11.17 -20.30 -11.00
C LEU A 253 12.52 -20.62 -11.66
N PRO A 254 13.62 -19.95 -11.25
CA PRO A 254 14.96 -20.23 -11.79
C PRO A 254 15.45 -21.67 -11.61
N ASP A 255 14.87 -22.41 -10.65
CA ASP A 255 15.14 -23.82 -10.40
C ASP A 255 14.23 -24.79 -11.18
N GLY A 256 13.42 -24.28 -12.12
CA GLY A 256 12.57 -25.07 -13.01
C GLY A 256 11.20 -25.42 -12.45
N ARG A 257 10.89 -25.09 -11.19
CA ARG A 257 9.55 -25.34 -10.64
C ARG A 257 8.50 -24.46 -11.33
N ARG A 258 7.44 -25.10 -11.80
CA ARG A 258 6.35 -24.44 -12.53
C ARG A 258 5.56 -23.50 -11.61
N ILE A 259 5.27 -22.32 -12.12
CA ILE A 259 4.33 -21.37 -11.53
C ILE A 259 3.02 -21.52 -12.27
N GLU A 260 1.94 -21.71 -11.52
CA GLU A 260 0.59 -21.71 -12.07
C GLU A 260 -0.14 -20.43 -11.66
N HIS A 261 -1.06 -19.98 -12.52
CA HIS A 261 -1.91 -18.84 -12.24
C HIS A 261 -3.35 -19.31 -12.13
N LEU A 262 -3.98 -18.99 -11.01
CA LEU A 262 -5.40 -19.27 -10.76
C LEU A 262 -6.09 -18.06 -10.13
N THR A 263 -7.42 -18.13 -10.03
CA THR A 263 -8.22 -17.08 -9.40
C THR A 263 -8.64 -17.52 -8.01
N VAL A 264 -8.11 -16.88 -6.96
CA VAL A 264 -8.59 -17.04 -5.57
C VAL A 264 -9.15 -15.72 -5.08
N ALA A 265 -10.32 -15.75 -4.44
CA ALA A 265 -10.95 -14.55 -3.88
C ALA A 265 -11.06 -13.40 -4.90
N GLY A 266 -11.36 -13.75 -6.17
CA GLY A 266 -11.49 -12.77 -7.26
C GLY A 266 -10.18 -12.08 -7.67
N ARG A 267 -9.01 -12.67 -7.37
CA ARG A 267 -7.69 -12.15 -7.76
C ARG A 267 -6.84 -13.22 -8.42
N THR A 268 -6.14 -12.84 -9.49
CA THR A 268 -5.09 -13.65 -10.10
C THR A 268 -3.98 -13.89 -9.08
N THR A 269 -3.63 -15.17 -8.93
CA THR A 269 -2.77 -15.71 -7.88
C THR A 269 -1.71 -16.56 -8.55
N ALA A 270 -0.45 -16.17 -8.40
CA ALA A 270 0.67 -17.01 -8.78
C ALA A 270 1.02 -17.93 -7.60
N TRP A 271 1.21 -19.22 -7.87
CA TRP A 271 1.58 -20.20 -6.86
C TRP A 271 2.41 -21.33 -7.49
N VAL A 272 3.10 -22.11 -6.66
CA VAL A 272 3.99 -23.20 -7.08
C VAL A 272 3.48 -24.52 -6.50
N PRO A 273 2.77 -25.36 -7.30
CA PRO A 273 2.11 -26.57 -6.81
C PRO A 273 3.03 -27.58 -6.13
N SER A 274 4.29 -27.65 -6.56
CA SER A 274 5.28 -28.57 -5.99
C SER A 274 5.84 -28.13 -4.64
N GLN A 275 5.52 -26.92 -4.17
CA GLN A 275 5.99 -26.37 -2.89
C GLN A 275 4.85 -26.05 -1.92
N GLN A 276 3.67 -25.69 -2.42
CA GLN A 276 2.57 -25.16 -1.61
C GLN A 276 1.50 -26.22 -1.41
N HIS A 277 1.15 -26.52 -0.14
CA HIS A 277 0.23 -27.58 0.25
C HIS A 277 -0.93 -27.07 1.12
#